data_AF-W9VH34-F1
#
_entry.id   AF-W9VH34-F1
#
_cell.length_a   1.000
_cell.length_b   1.000
_cell.length_c   1.000
_cell.angle_alpha   90.00
_cell.angle_beta   90.00
_cell.angle_gamma   90.00
#
_symmetry.space_group_name_H-M   'P 1'
#
loop_
_entity.id
_entity.type
_entity.pdbx_description
1 polymer ?
#
loop_
_entity_poly.entity_id
_entity_poly.type
_entity_poly.pdbx_seq_one_letter_code
_entity_poly.pdbx_strand_id
1 'polypeptide(L)' 'MQLYALFKVANGEDITKAPAPGMFDLKGKAKYKAWQKEVDAGTSAQEAEAKYIKLVESLKEKYGFDPSKVPEAVGSNN' A
#
# COMPACT_ATOMS: atom_id res chain seq x y z
N MET A 1 -4.51 2.04 -2.29
CA MET A 1 -3.94 2.76 -1.12
C MET A 1 -3.72 1.85 0.09
N GLN A 2 -4.35 0.68 0.19
CA GLN A 2 -4.17 -0.24 1.33
C GLN A 2 -2.74 -0.79 1.46
N LEU A 3 -2.09 -1.16 0.35
CA LEU A 3 -0.71 -1.64 0.39
C LEU A 3 0.25 -0.63 1.03
N TYR A 4 0.06 0.66 0.73
CA TYR A 4 0.83 1.77 1.31
C TYR A 4 0.55 1.94 2.80
N ALA A 5 -0.72 1.90 3.20
CA ALA A 5 -1.12 2.02 4.61
C ALA A 5 -0.54 0.88 5.46
N LEU A 6 -0.70 -0.37 5.00
CA LEU A 6 -0.18 -1.56 5.68
C LEU A 6 1.33 -1.52 5.80
N PHE A 7 2.03 -1.13 4.72
CA PHE A 7 3.48 -0.96 4.76
C PHE A 7 3.92 0.05 5.82
N LYS A 8 3.26 1.22 5.90
CA LYS A 8 3.59 2.25 6.90
C LYS A 8 3.38 1.76 8.34
N VAL A 9 2.25 1.09 8.61
CA VAL A 9 1.94 0.54 9.94
C VAL A 9 2.88 -0.60 10.32
N ALA A 10 3.19 -1.50 9.39
CA ALA A 10 4.15 -2.59 9.60
C ALA A 10 5.55 -2.07 9.97
N ASN A 11 6.00 -0.98 9.35
CA ASN A 11 7.27 -0.32 9.68
C ASN A 11 7.22 0.50 10.99
N GLY A 12 6.08 0.56 11.68
CA GLY A 12 5.92 1.33 12.91
C GLY A 12 6.01 2.84 12.68
N GLU A 13 5.71 3.32 11.47
CA GLU A 13 5.70 4.76 11.22
C GLU A 13 4.55 5.43 11.97
N ASP A 14 4.84 6.62 12.50
CA ASP A 14 3.89 7.43 13.25
C ASP A 14 3.16 8.39 12.30
N ILE A 15 1.85 8.20 12.16
CA ILE A 15 1.02 9.03 11.30
C ILE A 15 0.97 10.49 11.75
N THR A 16 1.15 10.77 13.03
CA THR A 16 1.14 12.14 13.57
C THR A 16 2.35 12.96 13.10
N LYS A 17 3.44 12.27 12.71
CA LYS A 17 4.64 12.89 12.16
C LYS A 17 4.57 13.06 10.64
N ALA A 18 3.56 12.51 10.00
CA ALA A 18 3.42 12.60 8.56
C ALA A 18 2.85 13.97 8.15
N PRO A 19 3.41 14.62 7.12
CA PRO A 19 2.89 15.89 6.63
C PRO A 19 1.46 15.71 6.12
N ALA A 20 0.56 16.58 6.59
CA ALA A 20 -0.82 16.58 6.13
C ALA A 20 -0.86 16.89 4.62
N PRO A 21 -1.56 16.07 3.80
CA PRO A 21 -1.63 16.30 2.37
C PRO A 21 -2.36 17.62 2.05
N GLY A 22 -1.82 18.36 1.08
CA GLY A 22 -2.38 19.64 0.65
C GLY A 22 -3.83 19.54 0.15
N MET A 23 -4.53 20.68 0.10
CA MET A 23 -5.97 20.70 -0.21
C MET A 23 -6.31 20.05 -1.57
N PHE A 24 -5.44 20.21 -2.57
CA PHE A 24 -5.60 19.66 -3.92
C PHE A 24 -4.95 18.28 -4.13
N ASP A 25 -4.24 17.73 -3.14
CA ASP A 25 -3.61 16.42 -3.24
C ASP A 25 -4.61 15.29 -2.89
N LEU A 26 -5.46 14.96 -3.86
CA LEU A 26 -6.46 13.90 -3.73
C LEU A 26 -5.81 12.52 -3.49
N LYS A 27 -4.65 12.26 -4.10
CA LYS A 27 -3.95 10.97 -3.96
C LYS A 27 -3.30 10.86 -2.58
N GLY A 28 -2.62 11.91 -2.11
CA GLY A 28 -2.05 11.97 -0.77
C GLY A 28 -3.12 11.87 0.30
N LYS A 29 -4.25 12.57 0.14
CA LYS A 29 -5.41 12.43 1.04
C LYS A 29 -5.92 11.00 1.10
N ALA A 30 -6.05 10.31 -0.03
CA ALA A 30 -6.50 8.92 -0.04
C ALA A 30 -5.51 7.97 0.66
N LYS A 31 -4.20 8.18 0.48
CA LYS A 31 -3.15 7.43 1.18
C LYS A 31 -3.18 7.69 2.69
N TYR A 32 -3.22 8.96 3.08
CA TYR A 32 -3.25 9.36 4.48
C TYR A 32 -4.49 8.81 5.19
N LYS A 33 -5.68 8.92 4.57
CA LYS A 33 -6.91 8.34 5.13
C LYS A 33 -6.84 6.82 5.27
N ALA A 34 -6.28 6.12 4.29
CA ALA A 34 -6.11 4.68 4.37
C ALA A 34 -5.18 4.27 5.51
N TRP A 35 -4.10 5.04 5.73
CA TRP A 35 -3.19 4.82 6.84
C TRP A 35 -3.85 5.13 8.19
N GLN A 36 -4.51 6.28 8.32
CA GLN A 36 -5.24 6.67 9.53
C GLN A 36 -6.25 5.60 9.93
N LYS A 37 -6.98 5.03 8.97
CA LYS A 37 -7.93 3.96 9.23
C LYS A 37 -7.29 2.73 9.88
N GLU A 38 -6.09 2.33 9.46
CA GLU A 38 -5.39 1.18 10.07
C GLU A 38 -4.83 1.52 11.46
N VAL A 39 -4.38 2.76 11.66
CA VAL A 39 -3.95 3.25 12.98
C VAL A 39 -5.12 3.32 13.97
N ASP A 40 -6.26 3.88 13.54
CA ASP A 40 -7.50 3.97 14.34
C ASP A 40 -8.07 2.59 14.66
N ALA A 41 -7.88 1.62 13.76
CA ALA A 41 -8.24 0.23 13.99
C ALA A 41 -7.31 -0.49 14.99
N GLY A 42 -6.22 0.15 15.43
CA GLY A 42 -5.24 -0.43 16.33
C GLY A 42 -4.43 -1.57 15.68
N THR A 43 -4.33 -1.58 14.35
CA THR A 43 -3.60 -2.63 13.62
C THR A 43 -2.14 -2.64 14.08
N SER A 44 -1.70 -3.75 14.65
CA SER A 44 -0.29 -3.96 15.03
C SER A 44 0.60 -4.17 13.81
N ALA A 45 1.92 -4.02 13.98
CA ALA A 45 2.87 -4.26 12.89
C ALA A 45 2.72 -5.67 12.28
N GLN A 46 2.55 -6.68 13.14
CA GLN A 46 2.38 -8.09 12.73
C GLN A 46 1.07 -8.31 11.96
N GLU A 47 -0.03 -7.71 12.39
CA GLU A 47 -1.30 -7.78 11.66
C GLU A 47 -1.23 -7.02 10.33
N ALA A 48 -0.51 -5.91 10.29
CA ALA A 48 -0.30 -5.16 9.06
C ALA A 48 0.49 -5.98 8.03
N GLU A 49 1.54 -6.71 8.45
CA GLU A 49 2.27 -7.65 7.61
C GLU A 49 1.38 -8.78 7.08
N ALA A 50 0.60 -9.41 7.96
CA ALA A 50 -0.31 -10.50 7.54
C ALA A 50 -1.35 -10.02 6.52
N LYS A 51 -1.96 -8.84 6.75
CA LYS A 51 -2.87 -8.19 5.80
C LYS A 51 -2.16 -7.82 4.49
N TYR A 52 -0.91 -7.39 4.56
CA TYR A 52 -0.10 -7.03 3.38
C TYR A 52 0.13 -8.26 2.50
N ILE A 53 0.59 -9.37 3.09
CA ILE A 53 0.83 -10.63 2.39
C ILE A 53 -0.44 -11.10 1.70
N LYS A 54 -1.56 -11.16 2.43
CA LYS A 54 -2.86 -11.55 1.88
C LYS A 54 -3.31 -10.67 0.72
N LEU A 55 -3.08 -9.36 0.82
CA LEU A 55 -3.40 -8.43 -0.25
C LEU A 55 -2.53 -8.70 -1.48
N VAL A 56 -1.21 -8.88 -1.31
CA VAL A 56 -0.30 -9.20 -2.41
C VAL A 56 -0.67 -10.52 -3.07
N GLU A 57 -0.99 -11.56 -2.30
CA GLU A 57 -1.46 -12.84 -2.84
C GLU A 57 -2.73 -12.67 -3.68
N SER A 58 -3.73 -11.94 -3.17
CA SER A 58 -4.95 -11.65 -3.93
C SER A 58 -4.68 -10.85 -5.21
N LEU A 59 -3.69 -9.95 -5.19
CA LEU A 59 -3.28 -9.20 -6.38
C LEU A 59 -2.58 -10.12 -7.39
N LYS A 60 -1.73 -11.03 -6.91
CA LYS A 60 -1.08 -12.03 -7.76
C LYS A 60 -2.09 -12.91 -8.46
N GLU A 61 -3.11 -13.39 -7.75
CA GLU A 61 -4.20 -14.16 -8.34
C GLU A 61 -5.00 -13.32 -9.34
N LYS A 62 -5.39 -12.09 -8.94
CA LYS A 62 -6.23 -11.22 -9.76
C LYS A 62 -5.58 -10.78 -11.06
N TYR A 63 -4.27 -10.55 -11.05
CA TYR A 63 -3.53 -10.06 -12.21
C TYR A 63 -2.74 -11.16 -12.94
N GLY A 64 -2.88 -12.42 -12.52
CA GLY A 64 -2.17 -13.55 -13.15
C GLY A 64 -0.66 -13.40 -13.04
N PHE A 65 -0.14 -13.35 -11.80
CA PHE A 65 1.29 -13.28 -11.55
C PHE A 65 1.97 -14.56 -12.03
N ASP A 66 2.64 -14.45 -13.16
CA ASP A 66 3.51 -15.48 -13.71
C ASP A 66 4.96 -15.21 -13.25
N PRO A 67 5.52 -16.02 -12.33
CA PRO A 67 6.90 -15.86 -11.87
C PRO A 67 7.95 -16.13 -12.97
N SER A 68 7.53 -16.68 -14.11
CA SER A 68 8.37 -16.93 -15.28
C SER A 68 8.19 -15.90 -16.40
N LYS A 69 7.28 -14.92 -16.23
CA LYS A 69 7.17 -13.81 -17.18
C LYS A 69 8.45 -12.97 -17.10
N VAL A 70 9.28 -13.07 -18.15
CA VAL A 70 10.34 -12.10 -18.42
C VAL A 70 9.67 -10.72 -18.45
N PRO A 71 10.17 -9.70 -17.72
CA PRO A 71 9.58 -8.38 -17.79
C PRO A 71 9.57 -7.94 -19.24
N GLU A 72 8.39 -7.85 -19.86
CA GLU A 72 8.25 -7.25 -21.18
C GLU A 72 8.82 -5.84 -21.08
N ALA A 73 9.76 -5.51 -21.97
CA ALA A 73 10.30 -4.17 -22.10
C ALA A 73 9.15 -3.25 -22.54
N VAL A 74 8.41 -2.71 -21.57
CA VAL A 74 7.40 -1.66 -21.79
C VAL A 74 8.14 -0.34 -22.02
N GLY A 75 8.83 -0.30 -23.15
CA GLY A 75 9.75 0.76 -23.54
C GLY A 75 10.07 0.71 -25.03
N SER A 76 9.09 0.44 -25.88
CA SER A 76 9.18 0.77 -27.31
C SER A 76 7.81 1.03 -27.92
N ASN A 77 7.76 2.08 -28.73
CA ASN A 77 6.70 2.56 -29.65
C ASN A 77 5.69 3.53 -28.99
N ASN A 78 5.46 4.76 -29.46
CA ASN A 78 5.90 5.51 -30.66
C ASN A 78 5.79 7.01 -30.36
#